data_AF-A0A5A5R906-F1
#
_entry.id   AF-A0A5A5R906-F1
#
_cell.length_a   1.000
_cell.length_b   1.000
_cell.length_c   1.000
_cell.angle_alpha   90.00
_cell.angle_beta   90.00
_cell.angle_gamma   90.00
#
_symmetry.space_group_name_H-M   'P 1'
#
loop_
_entity.id
_entity.type
_entity.pdbx_description
1 polymer ?
#
loop_
_entity_poly.entity_id
_entity_poly.type
_entity_poly.pdbx_seq_one_letter_code
_entity_poly.pdbx_strand_id
1 'polypeptide(L)' 'MRQEIEVKNLDILGIVAGIVDELGIEDLVNQALGMDKREKISAGTIVKAIILNGGGDSPVVIEA' A
#
# COMPACT_ATOMS: atom_id res chain seq x y z
N MET A 1 -4.52 -39.02 -17.58
CA MET A 1 -4.89 -38.05 -16.53
C MET A 1 -4.87 -36.67 -17.18
N ARG A 2 -5.94 -35.87 -17.06
CA ARG A 2 -5.86 -34.44 -17.40
C ARG A 2 -5.21 -33.74 -16.21
N GLN A 3 -4.14 -32.99 -16.44
CA GLN A 3 -3.70 -32.01 -15.45
C GLN A 3 -4.72 -30.87 -15.47
N GLU A 4 -5.35 -30.61 -14.34
CA GLU A 4 -6.13 -29.39 -14.14
C GLU A 4 -5.14 -28.24 -13.98
N ILE A 5 -5.26 -27.22 -14.84
CA ILE A 5 -4.50 -25.98 -14.70
C ILE A 5 -5.24 -25.11 -13.70
N GLU A 6 -4.63 -24.85 -12.54
CA GLU A 6 -5.13 -23.89 -11.58
C GLU A 6 -4.80 -22.47 -12.05
N VAL A 7 -5.83 -21.67 -12.32
CA VAL A 7 -5.67 -20.24 -12.66
C VAL A 7 -6.04 -19.42 -11.44
N LYS A 8 -5.13 -18.56 -10.99
CA LYS A 8 -5.36 -17.60 -9.90
C LYS A 8 -5.38 -16.19 -10.46
N ASN A 9 -6.43 -15.43 -10.10
CA ASN A 9 -6.42 -14.00 -10.31
C ASN A 9 -5.50 -13.37 -9.27
N LEU A 10 -4.51 -12.60 -9.74
CA LEU A 10 -3.66 -11.81 -8.88
C LEU A 10 -4.31 -10.44 -8.67
N ASP A 11 -4.44 -10.05 -7.41
CA ASP A 11 -4.95 -8.74 -7.05
C ASP A 11 -3.85 -7.68 -7.25
N ILE A 12 -4.07 -6.75 -8.18
CA ILE A 12 -3.14 -5.66 -8.49
C ILE A 12 -2.88 -4.83 -7.22
N LEU A 13 -3.91 -4.57 -6.42
CA LEU A 13 -3.78 -3.81 -5.18
C LEU A 13 -2.89 -4.55 -4.18
N GLY A 14 -3.08 -5.87 -4.06
CA GLY A 14 -2.23 -6.72 -3.23
C GLY A 14 -0.77 -6.76 -3.67
N ILE A 15 -0.50 -6.77 -4.98
CA ILE A 15 0.86 -6.71 -5.53
C ILE A 15 1.50 -5.35 -5.19
N VAL A 16 0.80 -4.24 -5.46
CA VAL A 16 1.33 -2.90 -5.19
C VAL A 16 1.56 -2.70 -3.69
N ALA A 17 0.65 -3.19 -2.83
CA ALA A 17 0.83 -3.15 -1.38
C ALA A 17 2.08 -3.91 -0.93
N GLY A 18 2.29 -5.12 -1.45
CA GLY A 18 3.49 -5.90 -1.16
C GLY A 18 4.78 -5.19 -1.57
N ILE A 19 4.81 -4.56 -2.75
CA ILE A 19 5.97 -3.81 -3.24
C ILE A 19 6.22 -2.56 -2.39
N VAL A 20 5.18 -1.80 -2.05
CA VAL A 20 5.31 -0.59 -1.21
C VAL A 20 5.89 -0.93 0.17
N ASP A 21 5.46 -2.07 0.73
CA ASP A 21 5.95 -2.57 2.01
C ASP A 21 7.40 -3.07 1.91
N GLU A 22 7.73 -3.83 0.86
CA GLU A 22 9.08 -4.33 0.62
C GLU A 22 10.10 -3.19 0.42
N LEU A 23 9.68 -2.10 -0.23
CA LEU A 23 10.50 -0.91 -0.42
C LEU A 23 10.60 -0.01 0.84
N GLY A 24 9.80 -0.27 1.88
CA GLY A 24 9.80 0.52 3.11
C GLY A 24 9.40 1.99 2.91
N ILE A 25 8.50 2.29 1.96
CA ILE A 25 8.17 3.66 1.57
C ILE A 25 7.61 4.48 2.74
N GLU A 26 6.77 3.87 3.58
CA GLU A 26 6.19 4.53 4.76
C GLU A 26 7.30 5.01 5.72
N ASP A 27 8.27 4.15 6.02
CA ASP A 27 9.39 4.49 6.89
C ASP A 27 10.30 5.55 6.28
N LEU A 28 10.60 5.45 4.98
CA LEU A 28 11.41 6.45 4.27
C LEU A 28 10.77 7.84 4.31
N VAL A 29 9.46 7.93 4.15
CA VAL A 29 8.72 9.20 4.21
C VAL A 29 8.72 9.75 5.65
N ASN A 30 8.44 8.90 6.64
CA ASN A 30 8.44 9.30 8.05
C ASN A 30 9.84 9.74 8.51
N GLN A 31 10.91 9.11 8.03
CA GLN A 31 12.29 9.53 8.29
C GLN A 31 12.62 10.87 7.62
N ALA A 32 12.12 11.10 6.40
CA ALA A 32 12.39 12.33 5.65
C ALA A 32 11.66 13.55 6.21
N LEU A 33 10.42 13.37 6.69
CA LEU A 33 9.56 14.46 7.15
C LEU A 33 9.54 14.62 8.68
N GLY A 34 9.95 13.58 9.41
CA GLY A 34 9.71 13.47 10.85
C GLY A 34 8.24 13.14 11.15
N MET A 35 7.94 12.95 12.44
CA MET A 35 6.57 12.72 12.93
C MET A 35 6.28 13.69 14.07
N ASP A 36 5.15 14.39 14.00
CA ASP A 36 4.62 15.19 15.11
C ASP A 36 3.62 14.39 15.95
N LYS A 37 3.71 14.48 17.28
CA LYS A 37 2.80 13.79 18.22
C LYS A 37 1.31 14.16 18.07
N ARG A 38 1.00 15.24 17.36
CA ARG A 38 -0.38 15.69 17.07
C ARG A 38 -0.93 15.05 15.79
N GLU A 39 -0.09 14.39 15.00
CA GLU A 39 -0.54 13.63 13.84
C GLU A 39 -1.42 12.48 14.29
N LYS A 40 -2.60 12.38 13.68
CA LYS A 40 -3.51 11.25 13.83
C LYS A 40 -3.08 10.06 12.96
N ILE A 41 -2.50 10.37 11.80
CA ILE A 41 -1.97 9.43 10.81
C ILE A 41 -0.63 10.00 10.33
N SER A 42 0.39 9.15 10.20
CA SER A 42 1.71 9.56 9.74
C SER A 42 1.71 9.97 8.26
N ALA A 43 2.64 10.85 7.88
CA ALA A 43 2.81 11.23 6.47
C ALA A 43 3.13 10.00 5.58
N GLY A 44 3.91 9.04 6.08
CA GLY A 44 4.21 7.80 5.37
C GLY A 44 2.98 6.94 5.08
N THR A 45 2.08 6.81 6.06
CA THR A 45 0.81 6.10 5.89
C THR A 45 -0.06 6.77 4.82
N ILE A 46 -0.12 8.11 4.81
CA ILE A 46 -0.85 8.88 3.79
C ILE A 46 -0.27 8.64 2.40
N VAL A 47 1.06 8.71 2.24
CA VAL A 47 1.73 8.46 0.95
C VAL A 47 1.47 7.04 0.45
N LYS A 48 1.56 6.04 1.33
CA LYS A 48 1.22 4.65 1.00
C LYS A 48 -0.20 4.53 0.47
N ALA A 49 -1.19 5.15 1.09
CA ALA A 49 -2.56 5.13 0.58
C ALA A 49 -2.73 5.89 -0.74
N ILE A 50 -2.01 6.99 -0.97
CA ILE A 50 -2.04 7.69 -2.27
C ILE A 50 -1.54 6.76 -3.38
N ILE A 51 -0.44 6.03 -3.14
CA ILE A 51 0.11 5.07 -4.11
C ILE A 51 -0.91 3.94 -4.38
N LEU A 52 -1.48 3.35 -3.34
CA LEU A 52 -2.47 2.28 -3.47
C LEU A 52 -3.72 2.73 -4.22
N ASN A 53 -4.15 3.97 -4.01
CA ASN A 53 -5.29 4.57 -4.72
C ASN A 53 -4.99 4.91 -6.19
N GLY A 54 -3.72 4.95 -6.60
CA GLY A 54 -3.34 5.20 -7.99
C GLY A 54 -3.82 4.12 -8.97
N GLY A 55 -4.14 2.91 -8.49
CA GLY A 55 -4.60 1.79 -9.31
C GLY A 55 -6.06 1.87 -9.78
N GLY A 56 -6.90 2.70 -9.15
CA GLY A 56 -8.28 2.97 -9.61
C GLY A 56 -9.32 1.86 -9.41
N ASP A 57 -8.92 0.62 -9.11
CA ASP A 57 -9.84 -0.52 -8.99
C ASP A 57 -10.69 -0.49 -7.70
N SER A 58 -10.15 0.03 -6.60
CA SER A 58 -10.87 0.16 -5.32
C SER A 58 -10.26 1.25 -4.44
N PRO A 59 -11.08 2.10 -3.78
CA PRO A 59 -10.56 3.14 -2.90
C PRO A 59 -10.06 2.55 -1.58
N VAL A 60 -8.81 2.85 -1.24
CA VAL A 60 -8.23 2.69 0.09
C VAL A 60 -8.57 3.96 0.89
N VAL A 61 -9.44 3.80 1.87
CA VAL A 61 -9.83 4.86 2.80
C VAL A 61 -9.01 4.72 4.07
N ILE A 62 -8.38 5.80 4.52
CA ILE A 62 -7.74 5.87 5.85
C ILE A 62 -8.65 6.65 6.79
N GLU A 63 -8.95 6.08 7.95
CA GLU A 63 -9.67 6.74 9.04
C GLU A 63 -8.68 7.27 10.11
N ALA A 64 -8.95 8.46 10.66
CA ALA A 64 -8.03 9.25 11.49
C ALA A 64 -8.55 9.53 12.91
#